data_AF-A0A3C1P067-F1
#
_entry.id   AF-A0A3C1P067-F1
#
_cell.length_a   1.000
_cell.length_b   1.000
_cell.length_c   1.000
_cell.angle_alpha   90.00
_cell.angle_beta   90.00
_cell.angle_gamma   90.00
#
_symmetry.space_group_name_H-M   'P 1'
#
loop_
_entity.id
_entity.type
_entity.pdbx_description
1 polymer ?
#
loop_
_entity_poly.entity_id
_entity_poly.type
_entity_poly.pdbx_seq_one_letter_code
_entity_poly.pdbx_strand_id
1 'polypeptide(L)' 'EGIIAAVSIPVMAKARIGHFAEAQVLQSLGVDYIDESEVLTPADYANHIDKWQ' A
#
# COMPACT_ATOMS: atom_id res chain seq x y z
N GLU A 1 11.12 -6.47 -16.13
CA GLU A 1 9.93 -5.58 -16.08
C GLU A 1 9.03 -6.03 -14.94
N GLY A 2 8.32 -5.11 -14.28
CA GLY A 2 7.45 -5.40 -13.13
C GLY A 2 5.95 -5.40 -13.51
N ILE A 3 5.08 -5.73 -12.55
CA ILE A 3 3.62 -5.84 -12.79
C ILE A 3 3.02 -4.56 -13.38
N ILE A 4 3.40 -3.38 -12.85
CA ILE A 4 2.92 -2.07 -13.34
C ILE A 4 3.23 -1.87 -14.84
N ALA A 5 4.40 -2.30 -15.30
CA ALA A 5 4.78 -2.15 -16.71
C ALA A 5 4.14 -3.20 -17.62
N ALA A 6 3.64 -4.31 -17.05
CA ALA A 6 3.12 -5.44 -17.81
C ALA A 6 1.63 -5.29 -18.18
N VAL A 7 0.89 -4.40 -17.51
CA VAL A 7 -0.56 -4.26 -17.68
C VAL A 7 -0.97 -2.81 -17.88
N SER A 8 -2.10 -2.62 -18.55
CA SER A 8 -2.72 -1.30 -18.77
C SER A 8 -3.86 -0.98 -17.80
N ILE A 9 -4.24 -1.94 -16.95
CA ILE A 9 -5.25 -1.75 -15.91
C ILE A 9 -4.60 -1.21 -14.63
N PRO A 10 -5.36 -0.50 -13.76
CA PRO A 10 -4.83 -0.02 -12.49
C PRO A 10 -4.27 -1.15 -11.63
N VAL A 11 -3.14 -0.89 -10.99
CA VAL A 11 -2.45 -1.81 -10.09
C VAL A 11 -2.59 -1.34 -8.65
N MET A 12 -3.03 -2.25 -7.79
CA MET A 12 -3.11 -2.05 -6.35
C MET A 12 -1.99 -2.83 -5.65
N ALA A 13 -1.47 -2.27 -4.57
CA ALA A 13 -0.55 -2.96 -3.67
C ALA A 13 -1.05 -2.91 -2.21
N LYS A 14 -0.66 -3.92 -1.43
CA LYS A 14 -1.03 -4.05 -0.03
C LYS A 14 0.01 -3.42 0.89
N ALA A 15 -0.44 -2.69 1.90
CA ALA A 15 0.35 -2.22 3.03
C ALA A 15 -0.15 -2.88 4.33
N ARG A 16 0.74 -3.07 5.30
CA ARG A 16 0.35 -3.56 6.62
C ARG A 16 -0.45 -2.50 7.39
N ILE A 17 -1.38 -2.94 8.23
CA ILE A 17 -2.13 -2.06 9.14
C ILE A 17 -1.17 -1.20 9.97
N GLY A 18 -1.37 0.11 9.92
CA GLY A 18 -0.59 1.13 10.64
C GLY A 18 0.79 1.44 10.06
N HIS A 19 1.22 0.77 8.98
CA HIS A 19 2.57 0.92 8.44
C HIS A 19 2.69 2.05 7.41
N PHE A 20 2.61 3.31 7.85
CA PHE A 20 2.62 4.47 6.95
C PHE A 20 3.85 4.54 6.02
N ALA A 21 5.03 4.09 6.49
CA ALA A 21 6.24 4.09 5.67
C ALA A 21 6.15 3.10 4.49
N GLU A 22 5.37 2.02 4.60
CA GLU A 22 5.13 1.10 3.47
C GLU A 22 4.25 1.78 2.44
N ALA A 23 3.19 2.46 2.89
CA ALA A 23 2.33 3.24 2.01
C ALA A 23 3.12 4.34 1.26
N GLN A 24 4.03 5.05 1.93
CA GLN A 24 4.90 6.05 1.30
C GLN A 24 5.81 5.46 0.20
N VAL A 25 6.38 4.28 0.46
CA VAL A 25 7.19 3.57 -0.55
C VAL A 25 6.32 3.15 -1.74
N LEU A 26 5.15 2.57 -1.49
CA LEU A 26 4.23 2.15 -2.56
C LEU A 26 3.76 3.34 -3.40
N GLN A 27 3.44 4.47 -2.77
CA GLN A 27 3.10 5.72 -3.46
C GLN A 27 4.26 6.22 -4.34
N SER A 28 5.50 6.16 -3.83
CA SER A 28 6.70 6.55 -4.58
C SER A 28 6.99 5.62 -5.77
N LEU A 29 6.58 4.35 -5.68
CA LEU A 29 6.68 3.37 -6.77
C LEU A 29 5.58 3.53 -7.83
N GLY A 30 4.56 4.37 -7.58
CA GLY A 30 3.53 4.71 -8.55
C GLY A 30 2.41 3.68 -8.67
N VAL A 31 2.01 3.03 -7.58
CA VAL A 31 0.77 2.23 -7.57
C VAL A 31 -0.46 3.14 -7.62
N ASP A 32 -1.52 2.69 -8.28
CA ASP A 32 -2.76 3.48 -8.41
C ASP A 32 -3.56 3.50 -7.09
N TYR A 33 -3.50 2.41 -6.34
CA TYR A 33 -4.21 2.25 -5.06
C TYR A 33 -3.36 1.53 -4.02
N ILE A 34 -3.51 1.93 -2.76
CA ILE A 34 -2.92 1.27 -1.60
C ILE A 34 -4.04 0.68 -0.76
N ASP A 35 -3.94 -0.62 -0.49
CA ASP A 35 -4.85 -1.38 0.35
C ASP A 35 -4.19 -1.70 1.69
N GLU A 36 -4.63 -1.03 2.76
CA GLU A 36 -4.19 -1.33 4.11
C GLU A 36 -4.93 -2.57 4.62
N SER A 37 -4.26 -3.72 4.60
CA SER A 37 -4.94 -5.01 4.65
C SER A 37 -4.55 -5.84 5.88
N GLU A 38 -5.57 -6.35 6.56
CA GLU A 38 -5.51 -7.32 7.66
C GLU A 38 -5.02 -8.71 7.25
N VAL A 39 -5.00 -8.97 5.93
CA VAL A 39 -4.40 -10.20 5.36
C VAL A 39 -2.89 -10.22 5.59
N LEU A 40 -2.26 -9.05 5.75
CA LEU A 40 -0.87 -8.93 6.15
C LEU A 40 -0.77 -8.80 7.67
N THR A 41 0.36 -9.23 8.24
CA THR A 41 0.62 -9.07 9.68
C THR A 41 0.58 -7.58 10.05
N PRO A 42 -0.27 -7.15 11.01
CA PRO A 42 -0.33 -5.76 11.45
C PRO A 42 1.03 -5.24 11.92
N ALA A 43 1.38 -4.01 11.55
CA ALA A 43 2.58 -3.35 12.05
C ALA A 43 2.27 -2.50 13.30
N ASP A 44 1.07 -1.93 13.36
CA ASP A 44 0.50 -1.31 14.54
C ASP A 44 -0.86 -1.98 14.83
N TYR A 45 -1.12 -2.29 16.09
CA TYR A 45 -2.37 -2.89 16.55
C TYR A 45 -3.35 -1.85 17.11
N ALA A 46 -2.90 -0.61 17.33
CA ALA A 46 -3.69 0.47 17.89
C ALA A 46 -4.18 1.44 16.82
N ASN A 47 -3.39 1.68 15.77
CA ASN A 47 -3.69 2.70 14.76
C ASN A 47 -3.65 2.17 13.33
N HIS A 48 -4.49 2.77 12.48
CA HIS A 48 -4.38 2.66 11.04
C HIS A 48 -3.59 3.86 10.49
N ILE A 49 -3.15 3.76 9.24
CA ILE A 49 -2.51 4.85 8.53
C ILE A 49 -3.49 6.02 8.38
N ASP A 50 -3.04 7.26 8.58
CA ASP A 50 -3.80 8.45 8.18
C ASP A 50 -3.77 8.58 6.65
N LYS A 51 -4.91 8.28 6.01
CA LYS A 51 -5.06 8.22 4.54
C LYS A 51 -5.31 9.59 3.90
N TRP A 52 -5.56 10.63 4.72
CA TRP A 52 -5.98 11.95 4.25
C TRP A 52 -4.89 13.01 4.37
N GLN A 53 -3.74 12.64 4.96
CA GLN A 53 -2.52 13.45 4.94
C GLN A 53 -1.75 13.33 3.63
#